data_AF-W2KS21-F1
#
_entry.id   AF-W2KS21-F1
#
_cell.length_a   1.000
_cell.length_b   1.000
_cell.length_c   1.000
_cell.angle_alpha   90.00
_cell.angle_beta   90.00
_cell.angle_gamma   90.00
#
_symmetry.space_group_name_H-M   'P 1'
#
loop_
_entity.id
_entity.type
_entity.pdbx_description
1 polymer ?
#
loop_
_entity_poly.entity_id
_entity_poly.type
_entity_poly.pdbx_seq_one_letter_code
_entity_poly.pdbx_strand_id
1 'polypeptide(L)'
;MIAVEMSECQSDVDAVYKRRREAKVEEITEQRELEAARSAVENLEQQLISVRDECDGQTQIALKLGRRPDEVNVPAQCNRRIKTVERQLARVRDKLEGWSLSELKAEMEAQRAKYRAKKATTLTRYGAICSVSAPC
;
A
#
# COMPACT_ATOMS: atom_id res chain seq x y z
N MET A 1 7.96 -45.15 -37.68
CA MET A 1 6.72 -44.36 -37.73
C MET A 1 6.04 -44.34 -36.36
N ILE A 2 5.58 -45.48 -35.83
CA ILE A 2 4.93 -45.56 -34.50
C ILE A 2 5.77 -45.00 -33.33
N ALA A 3 7.08 -45.27 -33.29
CA ALA A 3 7.95 -44.78 -32.20
C ALA A 3 8.15 -43.25 -32.17
N VAL A 4 8.05 -42.59 -33.32
CA VAL A 4 8.19 -41.12 -33.42
C VAL A 4 6.89 -40.46 -32.95
N GLU A 5 5.75 -40.96 -33.41
CA GLU A 5 4.42 -40.49 -32.97
C GLU A 5 4.22 -40.68 -31.45
N MET A 6 4.71 -41.79 -30.89
CA MET A 6 4.71 -42.01 -29.44
C MET A 6 5.57 -41.00 -28.68
N SER A 7 6.73 -40.63 -29.25
CA SER A 7 7.63 -39.64 -28.63
C SER A 7 7.07 -38.21 -28.68
N GLU A 8 6.37 -37.86 -29.76
CA GLU A 8 5.71 -36.56 -29.92
C GLU A 8 4.53 -36.43 -28.93
N CYS A 9 3.69 -37.47 -28.84
CA CYS A 9 2.62 -37.54 -27.84
C CYS A 9 3.15 -37.44 -26.39
N GLN A 10 4.28 -38.09 -26.08
CA GLN A 10 4.89 -38.00 -24.75
C GLN A 10 5.43 -36.59 -24.46
N SER A 11 6.08 -35.95 -25.43
CA SER A 11 6.55 -34.57 -25.30
C SER A 11 5.40 -33.59 -25.02
N ASP A 12 4.27 -33.74 -25.72
CA ASP A 12 3.10 -32.88 -25.51
C ASP A 12 2.49 -33.07 -24.12
N VAL A 13 2.39 -34.32 -23.66
CA VAL A 13 1.91 -34.64 -22.30
C VAL A 13 2.83 -34.02 -21.24
N ASP A 14 4.15 -34.16 -21.40
CA ASP A 14 5.13 -33.58 -20.48
C ASP A 14 5.05 -32.04 -20.45
N ALA A 15 4.85 -31.40 -21.60
CA ALA A 15 4.65 -29.97 -21.69
C ALA A 15 3.37 -29.50 -20.95
N VAL A 16 2.27 -30.25 -21.06
CA VAL A 16 1.03 -29.97 -20.33
C VAL A 16 1.25 -30.12 -18.82
N TYR A 17 1.91 -31.18 -18.37
CA TYR A 17 2.22 -31.38 -16.95
C TYR A 17 3.12 -30.28 -16.39
N LYS A 18 4.12 -29.83 -17.17
CA LYS A 18 4.99 -28.72 -16.78
C LYS A 18 4.19 -27.42 -16.58
N ARG A 19 3.37 -27.04 -17.55
CA ARG A 19 2.51 -25.83 -17.45
C ARG A 19 1.55 -25.92 -16.27
N ARG A 20 0.95 -27.09 -16.05
CA ARG A 20 0.05 -27.31 -14.90
C ARG A 20 0.78 -27.16 -13.57
N ARG A 21 2.03 -27.62 -13.49
CA ARG A 21 2.86 -27.47 -12.29
C ARG A 21 3.23 -26.02 -12.05
N GLU A 22 3.60 -25.28 -13.09
CA GLU A 22 3.90 -23.84 -13.02
C GLU A 22 2.67 -23.06 -12.53
N ALA A 23 1.51 -23.26 -13.15
CA ALA A 23 0.25 -22.63 -12.72
C ALA A 23 -0.11 -22.96 -11.27
N LYS A 24 0.14 -24.19 -10.81
CA LYS A 24 -0.09 -24.58 -9.41
C LYS A 24 0.88 -23.89 -8.44
N VAL A 25 2.11 -23.63 -8.86
CA VAL A 25 3.05 -22.86 -8.03
C VAL A 25 2.58 -21.41 -7.93
N GLU A 26 2.15 -20.80 -9.03
CA GLU A 26 1.58 -19.45 -9.06
C GLU A 26 0.36 -19.33 -8.14
N GLU A 27 -0.60 -20.26 -8.25
CA GLU A 27 -1.78 -20.31 -7.39
C GLU A 27 -1.39 -20.39 -5.90
N ILE A 28 -0.43 -21.24 -5.52
CA ILE A 28 0.04 -21.35 -4.13
C ILE A 28 0.71 -20.05 -3.68
N THR A 29 1.48 -19.38 -4.55
CA THR A 29 2.11 -18.11 -4.19
C THR A 29 1.09 -17.02 -3.98
N GLU A 30 0.09 -16.89 -4.85
CA GLU A 30 -1.00 -15.92 -4.73
C GLU A 30 -1.82 -16.16 -3.46
N GLN A 31 -2.12 -17.44 -3.15
CA GLN A 31 -2.82 -17.82 -1.92
C GLN A 31 -2.05 -17.37 -0.67
N ARG A 32 -0.73 -17.56 -0.64
CA ARG A 32 0.12 -17.15 0.48
C ARG A 32 0.19 -15.64 0.62
N GLU A 33 0.27 -14.92 -0.49
CA GLU A 33 0.24 -13.45 -0.49
C GLU A 33 -1.09 -12.91 0.04
N LEU A 34 -2.21 -13.53 -0.35
CA LEU A 34 -3.54 -13.21 0.16
C LEU A 34 -3.65 -13.46 1.67
N GLU A 35 -3.16 -14.60 2.16
CA GLU A 35 -3.12 -14.92 3.59
C GLU A 35 -2.26 -13.91 4.38
N ALA A 36 -1.08 -13.56 3.85
CA ALA A 36 -0.21 -12.55 4.45
C ALA A 36 -0.88 -11.17 4.49
N ALA A 37 -1.60 -10.78 3.43
CA ALA A 37 -2.34 -9.54 3.39
C ALA A 37 -3.49 -9.53 4.41
N ARG A 38 -4.22 -10.64 4.57
CA ARG A 38 -5.30 -10.77 5.58
C ARG A 38 -4.75 -10.64 6.99
N SER A 39 -3.66 -11.33 7.28
CA SER A 39 -2.97 -11.20 8.58
C SER A 39 -2.47 -9.77 8.81
N ALA A 40 -1.99 -9.07 7.77
CA ALA A 40 -1.61 -7.68 7.89
C ALA A 40 -2.80 -6.76 8.21
N VAL A 41 -3.98 -7.01 7.65
CA VAL A 41 -5.21 -6.27 8.02
C VAL A 41 -5.55 -6.49 9.49
N GLU A 42 -5.64 -7.73 9.95
CA GLU A 42 -5.94 -8.06 11.35
C GLU A 42 -4.96 -7.39 12.32
N ASN A 43 -3.67 -7.44 12.01
CA ASN A 43 -2.63 -6.79 12.82
C ASN A 43 -2.80 -5.26 12.87
N LEU A 44 -3.11 -4.63 11.73
CA LEU A 44 -3.33 -3.18 11.67
C LEU A 44 -4.62 -2.76 12.39
N GLU A 45 -5.68 -3.57 12.33
CA GLU A 45 -6.91 -3.36 13.10
C GLU A 45 -6.63 -3.40 14.60
N GLN A 46 -5.87 -4.41 15.05
CA GLN A 46 -5.49 -4.53 16.45
C GLN A 46 -4.60 -3.36 16.90
N GLN A 47 -3.66 -2.92 16.06
CA GLN A 47 -2.86 -1.73 16.33
C GLN A 47 -3.71 -0.47 16.44
N LEU A 48 -4.74 -0.33 15.59
CA LEU A 48 -5.65 0.82 15.62
C LEU A 48 -6.42 0.87 16.93
N ILE A 49 -6.92 -0.27 17.40
CA ILE A 49 -7.58 -0.41 18.71
C ILE A 49 -6.61 -0.02 19.82
N SER A 50 -5.42 -0.62 19.85
CA SER A 50 -4.39 -0.33 20.86
C SER A 50 -4.00 1.15 20.92
N VAL A 51 -3.83 1.81 19.77
CA VAL A 51 -3.50 3.24 19.72
C VAL A 51 -4.63 4.10 20.28
N ARG A 52 -5.89 3.74 20.01
CA ARG A 52 -7.06 4.45 20.55
C ARG A 52 -7.14 4.27 22.07
N ASP A 53 -7.00 3.03 22.55
CA ASP A 53 -7.01 2.73 23.99
C ASP A 53 -5.89 3.43 24.74
N GLU A 54 -4.68 3.51 24.16
CA GLU A 54 -3.57 4.28 24.73
C GLU A 54 -3.91 5.76 24.86
N CYS A 55 -4.50 6.36 23.82
CA CYS A 55 -4.87 7.77 23.85
C CYS A 55 -5.96 8.06 24.88
N ASP A 56 -6.95 7.18 24.98
CA ASP A 56 -8.04 7.30 25.95
C ASP A 56 -7.52 7.08 27.37
N GLY A 57 -6.62 6.10 27.58
CA GLY A 57 -5.96 5.85 28.85
C GLY A 57 -5.14 7.06 29.32
N GLN A 58 -4.35 7.67 28.45
CA GLN A 58 -3.60 8.90 28.75
C GLN A 58 -4.54 10.06 29.12
N THR A 59 -5.66 10.19 28.40
CA THR A 59 -6.68 11.22 28.67
C THR A 59 -7.31 11.02 30.05
N GLN A 60 -7.69 9.78 30.38
CA GLN A 60 -8.24 9.45 31.70
C GLN A 60 -7.23 9.68 32.83
N ILE A 61 -5.96 9.35 32.63
CA ILE A 61 -4.89 9.61 33.60
C ILE A 61 -4.72 11.12 33.82
N ALA A 62 -4.70 11.93 32.76
CA ALA A 62 -4.60 13.38 32.86
C ALA A 62 -5.74 13.97 33.70
N LEU A 63 -6.98 13.55 33.42
CA LEU A 63 -8.17 13.97 34.17
C LEU A 63 -8.09 13.59 35.65
N LYS A 64 -7.67 12.35 35.97
CA LYS A 64 -7.49 11.88 37.35
C LYS A 64 -6.44 12.67 38.13
N LEU A 65 -5.41 13.16 37.44
CA LEU A 65 -4.34 13.98 38.01
C LEU A 65 -4.66 15.47 38.05
N GLY A 66 -5.86 15.90 37.60
CA GLY A 66 -6.26 17.30 37.53
C GLY A 66 -5.49 18.11 36.47
N ARG A 67 -4.82 17.44 35.53
CA ARG A 67 -4.11 18.07 34.41
C ARG A 67 -5.04 18.23 33.21
N ARG A 68 -4.74 19.19 32.33
CA ARG A 68 -5.46 19.30 31.06
C ARG A 68 -5.03 18.15 30.15
N PRO A 69 -5.97 17.40 29.54
CA PRO A 69 -5.64 16.32 28.61
C PRO A 69 -4.67 16.73 27.49
N ASP A 70 -4.82 17.95 26.98
CA ASP A 70 -3.98 18.50 25.91
C ASP A 70 -2.50 18.63 26.29
N GLU A 71 -2.18 18.70 27.58
CA GLU A 71 -0.81 18.78 28.10
C GLU A 71 -0.12 17.40 28.19
N VAL A 72 -0.91 16.33 28.27
CA VAL A 72 -0.42 14.94 28.46
C VAL A 72 -0.46 14.17 27.15
N ASN A 73 -1.51 14.37 26.36
CA ASN A 73 -1.65 13.82 25.02
C ASN A 73 -2.15 14.91 24.09
N VAL A 74 -1.24 15.49 23.31
CA VAL A 74 -1.62 16.50 22.32
C VAL A 74 -2.58 15.83 21.34
N PRO A 75 -3.84 16.30 21.18
CA PRO A 75 -4.82 15.64 20.31
C PRO A 75 -4.31 15.48 18.88
N ALA A 76 -3.44 16.40 18.43
CA ALA A 76 -2.77 16.32 17.14
C ALA A 76 -1.81 15.12 17.02
N GLN A 77 -1.14 14.69 18.09
CA GLN A 77 -0.23 13.55 18.10
C GLN A 77 -1.01 12.23 18.04
N CYS A 78 -2.01 12.05 18.90
CA CYS A 78 -2.88 10.89 18.85
C CYS A 78 -3.54 10.73 17.46
N ASN A 79 -4.15 11.81 16.96
CA ASN A 79 -4.79 11.80 15.64
C ASN A 79 -3.81 11.51 14.50
N ARG A 80 -2.54 11.92 14.61
CA ARG A 80 -1.51 11.57 13.62
C ARG A 80 -1.21 10.08 13.63
N ARG A 81 -1.10 9.45 14.81
CA ARG A 81 -0.87 7.99 14.94
C ARG A 81 -2.05 7.21 14.36
N ILE A 82 -3.27 7.54 14.76
CA ILE A 82 -4.52 6.92 14.25
C ILE A 82 -4.58 7.02 12.72
N LYS A 83 -4.43 8.23 12.16
CA LYS A 83 -4.47 8.44 10.69
C LYS A 83 -3.35 7.73 9.93
N THR A 84 -2.24 7.41 10.60
CA THR A 84 -1.14 6.67 9.97
C THR A 84 -1.51 5.21 9.83
N VAL A 85 -2.03 4.58 10.88
CA VAL A 85 -2.49 3.19 10.87
C VAL A 85 -3.68 3.04 9.92
N GLU A 86 -4.65 3.95 9.96
CA GLU A 86 -5.80 3.96 9.03
C GLU A 86 -5.37 4.03 7.56
N ARG A 87 -4.36 4.85 7.24
CA ARG A 87 -3.81 4.93 5.88
C ARG A 87 -3.09 3.66 5.45
N GLN A 88 -2.41 2.97 6.36
CA GLN A 88 -1.78 1.69 6.07
C GLN A 88 -2.85 0.63 5.82
N LEU A 89 -3.88 0.60 6.66
CA LEU A 89 -4.98 -0.34 6.59
C LEU A 89 -5.80 -0.18 5.29
N ALA A 90 -6.09 1.06 4.89
CA ALA A 90 -6.71 1.34 3.59
C ALA A 90 -5.87 0.77 2.44
N ARG A 91 -4.56 1.03 2.42
CA ARG A 91 -3.67 0.52 1.35
C ARG A 91 -3.61 -1.00 1.27
N VAL A 92 -3.68 -1.69 2.41
CA VAL A 92 -3.67 -3.15 2.44
C VAL A 92 -5.02 -3.69 1.96
N ARG A 93 -6.14 -3.08 2.38
CA ARG A 93 -7.48 -3.45 1.92
C ARG A 93 -7.67 -3.21 0.42
N ASP A 94 -7.23 -2.07 -0.10
CA ASP A 94 -7.28 -1.77 -1.55
C ASP A 94 -6.52 -2.82 -2.38
N LYS A 95 -5.41 -3.36 -1.84
CA LYS A 95 -4.65 -4.44 -2.49
C LYS A 95 -5.37 -5.79 -2.39
N LEU A 96 -6.10 -6.03 -1.32
CA LEU A 96 -6.77 -7.30 -1.01
C LEU A 96 -8.08 -7.45 -1.79
N GLU A 97 -8.84 -6.37 -1.89
CA GLU A 97 -10.12 -6.32 -2.61
C GLU A 97 -9.93 -6.15 -4.12
N GLY A 98 -8.71 -5.76 -4.54
CA GLY A 98 -8.42 -5.37 -5.91
C GLY A 98 -9.00 -4.01 -6.21
N TRP A 99 -8.31 -3.23 -7.04
CA TRP A 99 -8.77 -1.90 -7.40
C TRP A 99 -9.89 -2.05 -8.44
N SER A 100 -11.03 -1.41 -8.21
CA SER A 100 -12.02 -1.24 -9.28
C SER A 100 -11.40 -0.46 -10.45
N LEU A 101 -11.88 -0.68 -11.67
CA LEU A 101 -11.42 0.07 -12.85
C LEU A 101 -11.52 1.59 -12.66
N SER A 102 -12.52 2.07 -11.91
CA SER A 102 -12.69 3.47 -11.53
C SER A 102 -11.58 3.99 -10.61
N GLU A 103 -11.19 3.22 -9.59
CA GLU A 103 -10.15 3.61 -8.64
C GLU A 103 -8.78 3.61 -9.31
N LEU A 104 -8.51 2.62 -10.17
CA LEU A 104 -7.28 2.58 -10.95
C LEU A 104 -7.16 3.80 -11.87
N LYS A 105 -8.27 4.21 -12.50
CA LYS A 105 -8.34 5.42 -13.31
C LYS A 105 -8.10 6.69 -12.49
N ALA A 106 -8.71 6.79 -11.30
CA ALA A 106 -8.52 7.93 -10.40
C ALA A 106 -7.07 8.08 -9.92
N GLU A 107 -6.39 6.97 -9.58
CA GLU A 107 -4.98 7.01 -9.18
C GLU A 107 -4.05 7.35 -10.35
N MET A 108 -4.34 6.84 -11.55
CA MET A 108 -3.62 7.24 -12.77
C MET A 108 -3.76 8.76 -13.04
N GLU A 109 -4.96 9.32 -12.85
CA GLU A 109 -5.20 10.76 -12.97
C GLU A 109 -4.49 11.55 -11.86
N ALA A 110 -4.50 11.06 -10.62
CA ALA A 110 -3.80 11.68 -9.50
C ALA A 110 -2.27 11.65 -9.70
N GLN A 111 -1.71 10.57 -10.23
CA GLN A 111 -0.29 10.48 -10.58
C GLN A 111 0.09 11.41 -11.73
N ARG A 112 -0.76 11.51 -12.76
CA ARG A 112 -0.58 12.50 -13.84
C ARG A 112 -0.61 13.93 -13.30
N ALA A 113 -1.51 14.24 -12.37
CA ALA A 113 -1.57 15.53 -11.71
C ALA A 113 -0.30 15.81 -10.88
N LYS A 114 0.16 14.84 -10.07
CA LYS A 114 1.41 14.93 -9.31
C LYS A 114 2.63 15.12 -10.22
N TYR A 115 2.69 14.40 -11.34
CA TYR A 115 3.76 14.54 -12.32
C TYR A 115 3.75 15.92 -12.98
N ARG A 116 2.57 16.41 -13.40
CA ARG A 116 2.40 17.76 -13.95
C ARG A 116 2.81 18.84 -12.93
N ALA A 117 2.37 18.69 -11.68
CA ALA A 117 2.74 19.60 -10.60
C ALA A 117 4.26 19.61 -10.40
N LYS A 118 4.90 18.44 -10.30
CA LYS A 118 6.38 18.31 -10.19
C LYS A 118 7.09 18.95 -11.38
N LYS A 119 6.64 18.68 -12.61
CA LYS A 119 7.22 19.26 -13.84
C LYS A 119 7.10 20.79 -13.85
N ALA A 120 5.95 21.32 -13.46
CA ALA A 120 5.75 22.75 -13.33
C ALA A 120 6.72 23.33 -12.29
N THR A 121 6.85 22.70 -11.11
CA THR A 121 7.79 23.17 -10.06
C THR A 121 9.25 23.10 -10.52
N THR A 122 9.62 22.10 -11.30
CA THR A 122 10.99 22.00 -11.85
C THR A 122 11.24 23.11 -12.87
N LEU A 123 10.29 23.37 -13.77
CA LEU A 123 10.39 24.46 -14.76
C LEU A 123 10.46 25.85 -14.11
N THR A 124 9.68 26.12 -13.05
CA THR A 124 9.80 27.39 -12.30
C THR A 124 11.16 27.52 -11.63
N ARG A 125 11.70 26.40 -11.09
CA ARG A 125 13.01 26.40 -10.43
C ARG A 125 14.16 26.67 -11.42
N TYR A 126 14.11 26.10 -12.63
CA TYR A 126 15.11 26.40 -13.66
C TYR A 126 14.92 27.79 -14.29
N GLY A 127 13.68 28.24 -14.50
CA GLY A 127 13.39 29.59 -14.97
C GLY A 127 13.85 30.68 -14.00
N ALA A 128 13.74 30.45 -12.69
CA ALA A 128 14.26 31.35 -11.66
C ALA A 128 15.79 31.37 -11.58
N ILE A 129 16.47 30.27 -11.95
CA ILE A 129 17.95 30.22 -11.99
C ILE A 129 18.49 31.00 -13.20
N CYS A 130 17.79 31.00 -14.34
CA CYS A 130 18.18 31.77 -15.52
C CYS A 130 17.94 33.29 -15.38
N SER A 131 17.10 33.75 -14.44
CA SER A 131 16.88 35.17 -14.18
C SER A 131 17.86 35.79 -13.15
N VAL A 132 18.66 34.97 -12.45
CA VAL A 132 19.63 35.42 -11.43
C VAL A 132 21.07 35.47 -11.98
N SER A 133 21.28 35.04 -13.22
CA SER A 133 22.59 34.95 -13.88
C SER A 133 22.78 35.94 -15.05
N ALA A 134 22.14 37.11 -14.99
CA ALA A 134 22.53 38.26 -15.82
C ALA A 134 23.55 39.11 -15.02
N PRO A 135 24.84 39.11 -15.37
CA PRO A 135 25.80 40.04 -14.77
C PRO A 135 25.55 41.45 -15.34
N CYS A 136 25.57 42.44 -14.45
CA CYS A 136 25.59 43.87 -14.76
C CYS A 136 26.79 44.27 -15.61
#